data_AF-A0A919IJH2-F1
#
_entry.id   AF-A0A919IJH2-F1
#
_cell.length_a   1.000
_cell.length_b   1.000
_cell.length_c   1.000
_cell.angle_alpha   90.00
_cell.angle_beta   90.00
_cell.angle_gamma   90.00
#
_symmetry.space_group_name_H-M   'P 1'
#
loop_
_entity.id
_entity.type
_entity.pdbx_description
1 polymer ?
#
loop_
_entity_poly.entity_id
_entity_poly.type
_entity_poly.pdbx_seq_one_letter_code
_entity_poly.pdbx_strand_id
1 'polypeptide(L)'
;MSVITTVLVYVIIPAAVIGTVAALVFAGSDKTRSSRRYRPGRPYEFAPMWFLSAPRSVAATDHGHATPAIERGLVIEDSSGALVRPGPTGGASDKW
;
A
#
# COMPACT_ATOMS: atom_id res chain seq x y z
N MET A 1 21.42 39.85 27.90
CA MET A 1 20.83 39.29 26.67
C MET A 1 20.15 40.41 25.91
N SER A 2 20.44 40.58 24.61
CA SER A 2 19.79 41.61 23.78
C SER A 2 18.50 41.07 23.16
N VAL A 3 17.53 41.94 22.87
CA VAL A 3 16.28 41.56 22.17
C VAL A 3 16.58 40.86 20.85
N ILE A 4 17.58 41.35 20.11
CA ILE A 4 18.04 40.76 18.85
C ILE A 4 18.51 39.31 19.06
N THR A 5 19.33 39.07 20.09
CA THR A 5 19.83 37.73 20.43
C THR A 5 18.69 36.78 20.78
N THR A 6 17.72 37.25 21.58
CA THR A 6 16.55 36.44 21.96
C THR A 6 15.73 36.02 20.73
N VAL A 7 15.44 36.96 19.82
CA VAL A 7 14.67 36.67 18.60
C VAL A 7 15.43 35.71 17.67
N LEU A 8 16.74 35.93 17.48
CA LEU A 8 17.56 35.07 16.64
C LEU A 8 17.54 33.62 17.13
N VAL A 9 17.78 33.42 18.43
CA VAL A 9 17.95 32.09 19.01
C VAL A 9 16.63 31.34 19.16
N TYR A 10 15.57 32.02 19.61
CA TYR A 10 14.32 31.34 19.96
C TYR A 10 13.28 31.33 18.85
N VAL A 11 13.45 32.12 17.79
CA VAL A 11 12.49 32.20 16.68
C VAL A 11 13.15 31.83 15.37
N ILE A 12 14.23 32.52 14.98
CA ILE A 12 14.81 32.36 13.64
C ILE A 12 15.47 30.99 13.47
N ILE A 13 16.32 30.58 14.42
CA ILE A 13 17.02 29.29 14.34
C ILE A 13 16.01 28.12 14.30
N PRO A 14 15.02 28.02 15.21
CA PRO A 14 14.02 26.95 15.16
C PRO A 14 13.21 26.96 13.85
N ALA A 15 12.76 28.14 13.39
CA ALA A 15 12.03 28.26 12.13
C ALA A 15 12.88 27.81 10.93
N ALA A 16 14.18 28.15 10.91
CA ALA A 16 15.09 27.72 9.87
C ALA A 16 15.25 26.19 9.88
N VAL A 17 15.45 25.57 11.05
CA VAL A 17 15.56 24.11 11.18
C VAL A 17 14.28 23.42 10.69
N ILE A 18 13.11 23.86 11.15
CA ILE A 18 11.81 23.32 10.71
C ILE A 18 11.65 23.49 9.20
N GLY A 19 11.97 24.68 8.68
CA GLY A 19 11.90 24.98 7.26
C GLY A 19 12.82 24.08 6.43
N THR A 20 14.05 23.83 6.89
CA THR A 20 14.99 22.92 6.22
C THR A 20 14.48 21.49 6.22
N VAL A 21 14.01 20.98 7.36
CA VAL A 21 13.46 19.61 7.45
C VAL A 21 12.24 19.48 6.55
N ALA A 22 11.31 20.44 6.59
CA ALA A 22 10.14 20.45 5.73
C ALA A 22 10.55 20.48 4.25
N ALA A 23 11.46 21.36 3.87
CA ALA A 23 11.96 21.45 2.50
C ALA A 23 12.57 20.13 2.03
N LEU A 24 13.38 19.45 2.85
CA LEU A 24 13.95 18.14 2.53
C LEU A 24 12.86 17.07 2.34
N VAL A 25 11.89 16.99 3.25
CA VAL A 25 10.78 16.04 3.18
C VAL A 25 9.96 16.26 1.90
N PHE A 26 9.62 17.51 1.60
CA PHE A 26 8.79 17.84 0.45
C PHE A 26 9.56 17.85 -0.89
N ALA A 27 10.87 18.08 -0.87
CA ALA A 27 11.71 17.98 -2.07
C ALA A 27 11.92 16.52 -2.50
N GLY A 28 12.03 15.60 -1.55
CA GLY A 28 12.12 14.15 -1.81
C GLY A 28 10.77 13.48 -2.08
N SER A 29 9.66 14.14 -1.73
CA SER A 29 8.31 13.70 -2.07
C SER A 29 8.09 13.89 -3.56
N ASP A 30 8.56 12.90 -4.32
CA ASP A 30 8.43 12.77 -5.75
C ASP A 30 6.97 13.02 -6.18
N LYS A 31 6.65 14.27 -6.54
CA LYS A 31 5.33 14.70 -7.02
C LYS A 31 4.89 13.92 -8.26
N THR A 32 5.81 13.19 -8.90
CA THR A 32 5.53 12.30 -10.03
C THR A 32 4.92 10.96 -9.61
N ARG A 33 5.01 10.57 -8.31
CA ARG A 33 4.28 9.43 -7.74
C ARG A 33 2.84 9.76 -7.37
N SER A 34 2.31 10.91 -7.81
CA SER A 34 0.88 11.20 -7.76
C SER A 34 0.13 10.01 -8.38
N SER A 35 -0.46 9.20 -7.50
CA SER A 35 -1.25 7.99 -7.75
C SER A 35 -1.07 7.44 -9.16
N ARG A 36 -0.25 6.40 -9.31
CA ARG A 36 -0.16 5.64 -10.55
C ARG A 36 -1.53 4.97 -10.75
N ARG A 37 -2.51 5.73 -11.24
CA ARG A 37 -3.85 5.27 -11.55
C ARG A 37 -3.76 4.69 -12.94
N TYR A 38 -4.24 3.47 -13.11
CA TYR A 38 -4.30 2.90 -14.44
C TYR A 38 -5.11 3.82 -15.36
N ARG A 39 -4.60 4.05 -16.58
CA ARG A 39 -5.29 4.79 -17.64
C ARG A 39 -5.60 3.83 -18.78
N PRO A 40 -6.86 3.70 -19.21
CA PRO A 40 -7.21 2.90 -20.39
C PRO A 40 -6.36 3.30 -21.60
N GLY A 41 -5.93 2.32 -22.38
CA GLY A 41 -5.03 2.51 -23.53
C GLY A 41 -3.53 2.57 -23.20
N ARG A 42 -3.15 2.54 -21.91
CA ARG A 42 -1.75 2.34 -21.50
C ARG A 42 -1.50 0.86 -21.14
N PRO A 43 -0.28 0.34 -21.34
CA PRO A 43 0.13 -0.95 -20.81
C PRO A 43 -0.06 -1.03 -19.29
N TYR A 44 -0.43 -2.21 -18.80
CA TYR A 44 -0.62 -2.47 -17.37
C TYR A 44 0.72 -2.83 -16.72
N GLU A 45 1.33 -1.86 -16.03
CA GLU A 45 2.66 -2.00 -15.39
C GLU A 45 2.59 -2.17 -13.87
N PHE A 46 1.44 -2.63 -13.37
CA PHE A 46 1.23 -2.82 -11.93
C PHE A 46 1.49 -4.28 -11.55
N ALA A 47 1.91 -4.48 -10.30
CA ALA A 47 1.99 -5.83 -9.76
C ALA A 47 0.59 -6.48 -9.77
N PRO A 48 0.50 -7.79 -10.10
CA PRO A 48 -0.77 -8.51 -10.08
C PRO A 48 -1.35 -8.47 -8.66
N MET A 49 -2.64 -8.15 -8.56
CA MET A 49 -3.32 -8.02 -7.27
C MET A 49 -4.69 -8.68 -7.31
N TRP A 50 -5.06 -9.33 -6.20
CA TRP A 50 -6.37 -9.92 -6.00
C TRP A 50 -7.06 -9.23 -4.82
N PHE A 51 -8.27 -8.76 -5.06
CA PHE A 51 -9.12 -8.20 -4.01
C PHE A 51 -10.03 -9.30 -3.47
N LEU A 52 -9.78 -9.71 -2.23
CA LEU A 52 -10.61 -10.68 -1.54
C LEU A 52 -11.79 -9.97 -0.87
N SER A 53 -12.96 -10.60 -0.87
CA SER A 53 -14.17 -10.07 -0.21
C SER A 53 -14.02 -10.00 1.32
N ALA A 54 -13.23 -10.89 1.91
CA ALA A 54 -12.91 -10.94 3.34
C ALA A 54 -11.39 -11.01 3.56
N PRO A 55 -10.66 -9.89 3.50
CA PRO A 55 -9.20 -9.89 3.59
C PRO A 55 -8.69 -10.32 4.97
N ARG A 56 -9.45 -10.06 6.05
CA ARG A 56 -9.07 -10.41 7.42
C ARG A 56 -9.09 -11.91 7.73
N SER A 57 -9.91 -12.69 7.04
CA SER A 57 -9.99 -14.14 7.28
C SER A 57 -8.89 -14.94 6.57
N VAL A 58 -8.10 -14.29 5.71
CA VAL A 58 -7.04 -14.93 4.90
C VAL A 58 -5.64 -14.40 5.27
N ALA A 59 -5.55 -13.15 5.74
CA ALA A 59 -4.32 -12.61 6.29
C ALA A 59 -4.21 -12.94 7.78
N ALA A 60 -3.63 -14.10 8.10
CA ALA A 60 -3.08 -14.30 9.44
C ALA A 60 -2.07 -13.17 9.70
N THR A 61 -2.28 -12.51 10.83
CA THR A 61 -1.52 -11.40 11.40
C THR A 61 -0.02 -11.42 11.09
N ASP A 62 0.49 -10.40 10.39
CA ASP A 62 1.69 -9.73 10.86
C ASP A 62 1.82 -8.29 10.33
N HIS A 63 2.23 -7.40 11.21
CA HIS A 63 2.45 -5.99 10.90
C HIS A 63 3.70 -5.83 10.03
N GLY A 64 3.53 -5.45 8.76
CA GLY A 64 4.58 -4.72 8.03
C GLY A 64 5.02 -5.31 6.69
N HIS A 65 4.76 -6.58 6.38
CA HIS A 65 5.06 -7.14 5.06
C HIS A 65 3.86 -7.94 4.56
N ALA A 66 3.39 -7.59 3.37
CA ALA A 66 2.28 -8.28 2.72
C ALA A 66 2.70 -9.73 2.43
N THR A 67 2.38 -10.63 3.34
CA THR A 67 2.44 -12.07 3.10
C THR A 67 1.45 -12.37 1.97
N PRO A 68 1.85 -13.09 0.92
CA PRO A 68 0.93 -13.44 -0.16
C PRO A 68 -0.26 -14.22 0.41
N ALA A 69 -1.45 -13.62 0.35
CA ALA A 69 -2.69 -14.20 0.87
C ALA A 69 -3.11 -15.52 0.19
N ILE A 70 -2.40 -15.95 -0.86
CA ILE A 70 -2.74 -17.10 -1.71
C ILE A 70 -1.63 -18.18 -1.66
N GLU A 71 -0.81 -18.25 -0.61
CA GLU A 71 0.13 -19.37 -0.46
C GLU A 71 -0.52 -20.65 0.07
N ARG A 72 -1.65 -20.54 0.78
CA ARG A 72 -2.44 -21.72 1.18
C ARG A 72 -3.60 -21.89 0.21
N GLY A 73 -3.45 -22.85 -0.71
CA GLY A 73 -4.56 -23.32 -1.52
C GLY A 73 -5.76 -23.63 -0.62
N LEU A 74 -6.91 -23.03 -0.95
CA LEU A 74 -8.15 -23.23 -0.20
C LEU A 74 -8.49 -24.73 -0.22
N VAL A 75 -8.34 -25.39 0.92
CA VAL A 75 -8.77 -26.77 1.11
C VAL A 75 -10.18 -26.69 1.67
N ILE A 76 -11.15 -27.21 0.92
CA ILE A 76 -12.56 -27.23 1.31
C ILE A 76 -12.88 -28.64 1.79
N GLU A 77 -13.71 -28.78 2.81
CA GLU A 77 -14.27 -30.07 3.21
C GLU A 77 -15.52 -30.38 2.38
N ASP A 78 -15.58 -31.58 1.81
CA ASP A 78 -16.81 -32.06 1.18
C ASP A 78 -17.84 -32.52 2.24
N SER A 79 -19.03 -32.91 1.80
CA SER A 79 -20.10 -33.38 2.70
C SER A 79 -19.75 -34.66 3.48
N SER A 80 -18.66 -35.34 3.14
CA SER A 80 -18.11 -36.49 3.88
C SER A 80 -17.02 -36.10 4.88
N GLY A 81 -16.67 -34.80 4.94
CA GLY A 81 -15.57 -34.28 5.76
C GLY A 81 -14.20 -34.50 5.13
N ALA A 82 -14.11 -34.97 3.89
CA ALA A 82 -12.85 -35.16 3.20
C ALA A 82 -12.34 -33.83 2.65
N LEU A 83 -11.04 -33.59 2.80
CA LEU A 83 -10.37 -32.42 2.25
C LEU A 83 -10.24 -32.54 0.73
N VAL A 84 -10.91 -31.65 0.00
CA VAL A 84 -10.96 -31.64 -1.46
C VAL A 84 -10.42 -30.33 -2.02
N ARG A 85 -9.66 -30.44 -3.11
CA ARG A 85 -9.26 -29.28 -3.90
C ARG A 85 -10.43 -28.88 -4.81
N PRO A 86 -10.85 -27.60 -4.81
CA PRO A 86 -11.92 -27.15 -5.69
C PRO A 86 -11.58 -27.45 -7.15
N GLY A 87 -12.48 -28.15 -7.84
CA GLY A 87 -12.41 -28.35 -9.28
C GLY A 87 -12.95 -27.13 -10.05
N PRO A 88 -12.66 -27.02 -11.36
CA PRO A 88 -13.22 -25.95 -12.19
C PRO A 88 -14.75 -26.06 -12.23
N THR A 89 -15.46 -24.97 -11.94
CA THR A 89 -16.94 -24.95 -11.91
C THR A 89 -17.55 -24.27 -13.15
N GLY A 90 -16.81 -23.40 -13.85
CA GLY A 90 -17.29 -22.69 -15.05
C GLY A 90 -16.42 -21.48 -15.41
N GLY A 91 -16.87 -20.65 -16.36
CA GLY A 91 -16.18 -19.42 -16.79
C GLY A 91 -17.05 -18.49 -17.64
N ALA A 92 -16.71 -17.19 -17.64
CA ALA A 92 -17.34 -16.16 -18.48
C ALA A 92 -16.25 -15.26 -19.09
N SER A 93 -16.45 -14.80 -20.32
CA SER A 93 -15.49 -13.94 -21.03
C SER A 93 -16.22 -12.93 -21.91
N ASP A 94 -15.65 -11.73 -22.04
CA ASP A 94 -16.13 -10.69 -22.94
C ASP A 94 -14.94 -9.86 -23.46
N LYS A 95 -15.16 -8.99 -24.44
CA LYS A 95 -14.20 -8.02 -24.95
C LYS A 95 -14.82 -6.63 -24.96
N TRP A 96 -14.14 -5.68 -24.33
CA TRP A 96 -14.50 -4.26 -24.34
C TRP A 96 -14.11 -3.58 -25.65
#